data_AF-A0A0K1QFZ8-F1
#
_entry.id   AF-A0A0K1QFZ8-F1
#
_cell.length_a   1.000
_cell.length_b   1.000
_cell.length_c   1.000
_cell.angle_alpha   90.00
_cell.angle_beta   90.00
_cell.angle_gamma   90.00
#
_symmetry.space_group_name_H-M   'P 1'
#
loop_
_entity.id
_entity.type
_entity.pdbx_description
1 polymer ?
#
loop_
_entity_poly.entity_id
_entity_poly.type
_entity_poly.pdbx_seq_one_letter_code
_entity_poly.pdbx_strand_id
1 'polypeptide(L)'
;MRPHVSNDNPYSESAFKTLKYRPRFPDRFGSEQDARAHCRRVFDWYNHEHRHGGLGLSTPNEVHCGLAAETRERRSATLDAAFLAHPERFPRGRPLPPSIPTEVTWLSKLTNGVSHTR
;
A
#
# COMPACT_ATOMS: atom_id res chain seq x y z
N MET A 1 -1.64 -8.66 17.43
CA MET A 1 -1.84 -9.99 16.81
C MET A 1 -2.46 -10.90 17.85
N ARG A 2 -3.69 -11.35 17.63
CA ARG A 2 -4.27 -12.47 18.37
C ARG A 2 -3.81 -13.77 17.69
N PRO A 3 -3.29 -14.75 18.42
CA PRO A 3 -3.01 -16.06 17.85
C PRO A 3 -4.28 -16.67 17.22
N HIS A 4 -4.16 -17.25 16.02
CA HIS A 4 -5.21 -17.98 15.28
C HIS A 4 -6.33 -17.17 14.61
N VAL A 5 -6.17 -15.85 14.39
CA VAL A 5 -7.15 -15.05 13.62
C VAL A 5 -6.48 -14.50 12.35
N SER A 6 -6.81 -15.08 11.19
CA SER A 6 -6.31 -14.66 9.86
C SER A 6 -7.05 -13.44 9.29
N ASN A 7 -7.61 -12.60 10.15
CA ASN A 7 -8.37 -11.41 9.76
C ASN A 7 -7.96 -10.18 10.60
N ASP A 8 -6.88 -10.30 11.37
CA ASP A 8 -6.49 -9.23 12.30
C ASP A 8 -5.92 -8.02 11.56
N ASN A 9 -5.39 -8.20 10.32
CA ASN A 9 -4.97 -7.07 9.50
C ASN A 9 -4.78 -7.44 8.02
N PRO A 10 -5.70 -7.06 7.10
CA PRO A 10 -5.53 -7.28 5.67
C PRO A 10 -4.25 -6.63 5.11
N TYR A 11 -3.71 -5.59 5.76
CA TYR A 11 -2.46 -4.93 5.36
C TYR A 11 -1.21 -5.76 5.65
N SER A 12 -1.12 -6.43 6.80
CA SER A 12 0.05 -7.27 7.11
C SER A 12 0.00 -8.58 6.34
N GLU A 13 -1.19 -9.17 6.14
CA GLU A 13 -1.32 -10.42 5.37
C GLU A 13 -1.04 -10.22 3.89
N SER A 14 -1.53 -9.12 3.29
CA SER A 14 -1.14 -8.74 1.93
C SER A 14 0.36 -8.46 1.83
N ALA A 15 0.98 -7.82 2.84
CA ALA A 15 2.43 -7.64 2.89
C ALA A 15 3.21 -8.97 2.92
N PHE A 16 2.80 -9.92 3.76
CA PHE A 16 3.45 -11.23 3.86
C PHE A 16 3.28 -12.06 2.58
N LYS A 17 2.11 -11.99 1.94
CA LYS A 17 1.89 -12.64 0.65
C LYS A 17 2.78 -11.99 -0.42
N THR A 18 2.78 -10.67 -0.55
CA THR A 18 3.60 -9.96 -1.53
C THR A 18 5.11 -10.19 -1.32
N LEU A 19 5.56 -10.31 -0.07
CA LEU A 19 6.92 -10.68 0.27
C LEU A 19 7.28 -12.10 -0.22
N LYS A 20 6.45 -13.10 0.11
CA LYS A 20 6.75 -14.52 -0.16
C LYS A 20 6.66 -14.91 -1.64
N TYR A 21 5.77 -14.26 -2.39
CA TYR A 21 5.55 -14.59 -3.81
C TYR A 21 6.36 -13.71 -4.78
N ARG A 22 7.30 -12.90 -4.27
CA ARG A 22 8.17 -12.08 -5.11
C ARG A 22 9.30 -12.93 -5.71
N PRO A 23 9.64 -12.78 -7.00
CA PRO A 23 10.72 -13.54 -7.65
C PRO A 23 12.11 -13.39 -7.01
N ARG A 24 12.31 -12.38 -6.16
CA ARG A 24 13.57 -12.11 -5.44
C ARG A 24 13.58 -12.59 -3.99
N PHE A 25 12.53 -13.28 -3.54
CA PHE A 25 12.52 -13.88 -2.20
C PHE A 25 13.47 -15.09 -2.20
N PRO A 26 14.52 -15.11 -1.38
CA PRO A 26 15.51 -16.17 -1.43
C PRO A 26 15.00 -17.44 -0.73
N ASP A 27 15.40 -18.61 -1.24
CA ASP A 27 15.09 -19.90 -0.61
C ASP A 27 15.68 -19.99 0.82
N ARG A 28 16.85 -19.37 1.04
CA ARG A 28 17.50 -19.21 2.36
C ARG A 28 18.25 -17.90 2.44
N PHE A 29 18.31 -17.31 3.64
CA PHE A 29 19.20 -16.18 3.94
C PHE A 29 20.57 -16.70 4.42
N GLY A 30 21.64 -16.01 4.04
CA GLY A 30 23.00 -16.35 4.48
C GLY A 30 23.27 -15.99 5.95
N SER A 31 22.53 -15.01 6.49
CA SER A 31 22.63 -14.55 7.86
C SER A 31 21.36 -13.80 8.31
N GLU A 32 21.24 -13.52 9.61
CA GLU A 32 20.17 -12.65 10.13
C GLU A 32 20.28 -11.23 9.56
N GLN A 33 21.50 -10.72 9.40
CA GLN A 33 21.76 -9.40 8.82
C GLN A 33 21.24 -9.32 7.38
N ASP A 34 21.45 -10.37 6.59
CA ASP A 34 20.94 -10.47 5.22
C ASP A 34 19.42 -10.50 5.19
N ALA A 35 18.79 -11.26 6.11
CA ALA A 35 17.34 -11.30 6.25
C ALA A 35 16.78 -9.91 6.59
N ARG A 36 17.37 -9.21 7.55
CA ARG A 36 16.97 -7.84 7.93
C ARG A 36 17.15 -6.85 6.78
N ALA A 37 18.27 -6.93 6.05
CA ALA A 37 18.52 -6.07 4.90
C ALA A 37 17.52 -6.30 3.77
N HIS A 38 17.19 -7.56 3.50
CA HIS A 38 16.15 -7.93 2.54
C HIS A 38 14.78 -7.37 2.96
N CYS A 39 14.36 -7.64 4.20
CA CYS A 39 13.07 -7.16 4.72
C CYS A 39 12.95 -5.64 4.64
N ARG A 40 14.00 -4.88 5.03
CA ARG A 40 13.99 -3.40 4.91
C ARG A 40 13.70 -2.94 3.49
N ARG A 41 14.38 -3.50 2.49
CA ARG A 41 14.14 -3.15 1.08
C ARG A 41 12.73 -3.50 0.63
N VAL A 42 12.19 -4.63 1.09
CA VAL A 42 10.82 -5.01 0.71
C VAL A 42 9.79 -4.10 1.36
N PHE A 43 9.94 -3.77 2.64
CA PHE A 43 9.00 -2.88 3.32
C PHE A 43 9.06 -1.45 2.79
N ASP A 44 10.23 -0.94 2.47
CA ASP A 44 10.41 0.37 1.85
C ASP A 44 9.64 0.46 0.52
N TRP A 45 9.90 -0.48 -0.39
CA TRP A 45 9.16 -0.61 -1.64
C TRP A 45 7.65 -0.82 -1.41
N TYR A 46 7.26 -1.67 -0.46
CA TYR A 46 5.86 -1.98 -0.17
C TYR A 46 5.09 -0.73 0.28
N ASN A 47 5.71 0.10 1.13
CA ASN A 47 5.10 1.28 1.71
C ASN A 47 5.10 2.49 0.77
N HIS A 48 6.13 2.64 -0.07
CA HIS A 48 6.33 3.87 -0.85
C HIS A 48 6.12 3.71 -2.36
N GLU A 49 6.19 2.50 -2.89
CA GLU A 49 6.13 2.27 -4.35
C GLU A 49 5.00 1.32 -4.77
N HIS A 50 4.74 0.27 -3.99
CA HIS A 50 3.74 -0.73 -4.34
C HIS A 50 2.33 -0.18 -4.17
N ARG A 51 1.60 -0.08 -5.29
CA ARG A 51 0.21 0.38 -5.34
C ARG A 51 -0.74 -0.79 -5.14
N HIS A 52 -1.62 -0.66 -4.15
CA HIS A 52 -2.50 -1.75 -3.73
C HIS A 52 -3.90 -1.59 -4.32
N GLY A 53 -4.41 -2.64 -4.97
CA GLY A 53 -5.78 -2.65 -5.49
C GLY A 53 -6.83 -2.36 -4.42
N GLY A 54 -6.66 -2.94 -3.22
CA GLY A 54 -7.53 -2.70 -2.07
C GLY A 54 -7.42 -1.29 -1.45
N LEU A 55 -6.44 -0.48 -1.87
CA LEU A 55 -6.26 0.92 -1.44
C LEU A 55 -6.57 1.94 -2.55
N GLY A 56 -7.37 1.55 -3.54
CA GLY A 56 -7.64 2.41 -4.69
C GLY A 56 -6.38 2.73 -5.49
N LEU A 57 -5.47 1.76 -5.61
CA LEU A 57 -4.13 1.90 -6.21
C LEU A 57 -3.23 2.91 -5.50
N SER A 58 -3.50 3.23 -4.24
CA SER A 58 -2.59 4.02 -3.40
C SER A 58 -1.55 3.13 -2.74
N THR A 59 -0.44 3.74 -2.34
CA THR A 59 0.57 3.11 -1.48
C THR A 59 0.13 3.18 -0.01
N PRO A 60 0.62 2.28 0.86
CA PRO A 60 0.32 2.33 2.28
C PRO A 60 0.72 3.67 2.91
N ASN A 61 1.86 4.25 2.49
CA ASN A 61 2.30 5.55 2.99
C ASN A 61 1.37 6.69 2.56
N GLU A 62 0.89 6.71 1.31
CA GLU A 62 -0.08 7.73 0.86
C GLU A 62 -1.37 7.67 1.68
N VAL A 63 -1.85 6.47 2.01
CA VAL A 63 -3.03 6.31 2.86
C VAL A 63 -2.71 6.73 4.30
N HIS A 64 -1.54 6.38 4.82
CA HIS A 64 -1.09 6.71 6.17
C HIS A 64 -0.96 8.21 6.40
N CYS A 65 -0.40 8.93 5.44
CA CYS A 65 -0.25 10.37 5.50
C CYS A 65 -1.51 11.14 5.08
N GLY A 66 -2.61 10.46 4.75
CA GLY A 66 -3.86 11.11 4.28
C GLY A 66 -3.79 11.68 2.86
N LEU A 67 -2.75 11.35 2.09
CA LEU A 67 -2.51 11.82 0.72
C LEU A 67 -3.30 11.06 -0.35
N ALA A 68 -3.98 9.97 0.02
CA ALA A 68 -4.68 9.11 -0.93
C ALA A 68 -5.73 9.88 -1.77
N ALA A 69 -6.44 10.84 -1.17
CA ALA A 69 -7.43 11.66 -1.87
C ALA A 69 -6.79 12.51 -2.97
N GLU A 70 -5.69 13.19 -2.67
CA GLU A 70 -4.91 13.99 -3.63
C GLU A 70 -4.34 13.10 -4.75
N THR A 71 -3.78 11.94 -4.40
CA THR A 71 -3.31 10.97 -5.40
C THR A 71 -4.45 10.51 -6.33
N ARG A 72 -5.64 10.29 -5.79
CA ARG A 72 -6.81 9.92 -6.59
C ARG A 72 -7.26 11.05 -7.52
N GLU A 73 -7.24 12.29 -7.06
CA GLU A 73 -7.56 13.45 -7.90
C GLU A 73 -6.58 13.60 -9.06
N ARG A 74 -5.27 13.51 -8.79
CA ARG A 74 -4.22 13.52 -9.83
C ARG A 74 -4.42 12.41 -10.87
N ARG A 75 -4.85 11.21 -10.43
CA ARG A 75 -5.21 10.12 -11.35
C ARG A 75 -6.44 10.43 -12.17
N SER A 76 -7.46 11.04 -11.58
CA SER A 76 -8.66 11.47 -12.32
C SER A 76 -8.25 12.41 -13.45
N ALA A 77 -7.44 13.44 -13.17
CA ALA A 77 -6.98 14.37 -14.19
C ALA A 77 -6.19 13.68 -15.32
N THR A 78 -5.34 12.71 -14.97
CA THR A 78 -4.58 11.92 -15.96
C THR A 78 -5.50 11.07 -16.85
N LEU A 79 -6.49 10.42 -16.25
CA LEU A 79 -7.48 9.61 -16.96
C LEU A 79 -8.36 10.48 -17.86
N ASP A 80 -8.70 11.69 -17.42
CA ASP A 80 -9.47 12.67 -18.20
C ASP A 80 -8.69 13.14 -19.41
N ALA A 81 -7.43 13.50 -19.23
CA ALA A 81 -6.54 13.90 -20.32
C ALA A 81 -6.39 12.76 -21.35
N ALA A 82 -6.21 11.52 -20.89
CA ALA A 82 -6.11 10.36 -21.78
C ALA A 82 -7.42 10.10 -22.55
N PHE A 83 -8.57 10.25 -21.88
CA PHE A 83 -9.88 10.10 -22.51
C PHE A 83 -10.15 11.19 -23.55
N LEU A 84 -9.83 12.44 -23.25
CA LEU A 84 -9.98 13.57 -24.18
C LEU A 84 -9.08 13.43 -25.41
N ALA A 85 -7.86 12.90 -25.24
CA ALA A 85 -6.93 12.69 -26.34
C ALA A 85 -7.36 11.53 -27.27
N HIS A 86 -7.93 10.46 -26.71
CA HIS A 86 -8.23 9.22 -27.43
C HIS A 86 -9.53 8.56 -26.97
N PRO A 87 -10.70 9.19 -27.18
CA PRO A 87 -11.97 8.64 -26.70
C PRO A 87 -12.29 7.26 -27.30
N GLU A 88 -11.81 6.96 -28.50
CA GLU A 88 -11.95 5.67 -29.19
C GLU A 88 -11.32 4.49 -28.43
N ARG A 89 -10.33 4.75 -27.56
CA ARG A 89 -9.69 3.73 -26.71
C ARG A 89 -10.54 3.36 -25.49
N PHE A 90 -11.63 4.09 -25.25
CA PHE A 90 -12.49 3.93 -24.08
C PHE A 90 -13.95 3.67 -24.48
N PRO A 91 -14.27 2.48 -25.02
CA PRO A 91 -15.62 2.15 -25.49
C PRO A 91 -16.69 2.14 -24.39
N ARG A 92 -16.27 2.10 -23.12
CA ARG A 92 -17.14 2.18 -21.94
C ARG A 92 -17.25 3.60 -21.36
N GLY A 93 -16.82 4.61 -22.12
CA GLY A 93 -16.80 6.01 -21.70
C GLY A 93 -15.62 6.36 -20.78
N ARG A 94 -15.72 7.54 -20.17
CA ARG A 94 -14.66 8.13 -19.33
C ARG A 94 -14.25 7.17 -18.19
N PRO A 95 -12.96 6.77 -18.11
CA PRO A 95 -12.48 5.92 -17.03
C PRO A 95 -12.43 6.69 -15.70
N LEU A 96 -12.82 6.02 -14.61
CA LEU A 96 -12.80 6.57 -13.25
C LEU A 96 -11.72 5.87 -12.40
N PRO A 97 -10.97 6.62 -11.57
CA PRO A 97 -10.03 5.99 -10.65
C PRO A 97 -10.80 5.22 -9.55
N PRO A 98 -10.28 4.07 -9.10
CA PRO A 98 -10.92 3.26 -8.06
C PRO A 98 -11.14 4.06 -6.77
N SER A 99 -12.13 3.65 -5.98
CA SER A 99 -12.40 4.28 -4.68
C SER A 99 -11.29 3.96 -3.68
N ILE A 100 -11.06 4.91 -2.78
CA ILE A 100 -10.20 4.70 -1.61
C ILE A 100 -11.11 4.12 -0.51
N PRO A 101 -10.69 3.09 0.23
CA PRO A 101 -11.46 2.59 1.37
C PRO A 101 -11.67 3.69 2.42
N THR A 102 -12.90 3.80 2.93
CA THR A 102 -13.29 4.78 3.96
C THR A 102 -12.69 4.47 5.33
N GLU A 103 -12.46 3.19 5.61
CA GLU A 103 -11.84 2.74 6.86
C GLU A 103 -10.46 2.15 6.59
N VAL A 104 -9.46 2.68 7.29
CA VAL A 104 -8.09 2.17 7.28
C VAL A 104 -7.77 1.72 8.70
N THR A 105 -7.70 0.40 8.90
CA THR A 105 -7.40 -0.20 10.20
C THR A 105 -5.89 -0.28 10.42
N TRP A 106 -5.35 0.53 11.33
CA TRP A 106 -3.92 0.59 11.64
C TRP A 106 -3.49 -0.49 12.65
N LEU A 107 -2.33 -1.11 12.43
CA LEU A 107 -1.73 -2.10 13.37
C LEU A 107 -1.23 -1.44 14.68
N SER A 108 -0.93 -0.14 14.63
CA SER A 108 -0.59 0.68 15.79
C SER A 108 -1.18 2.07 15.61
N LYS A 109 -2.01 2.52 16.55
CA LYS A 109 -2.29 3.95 16.73
C LYS A 109 -0.97 4.59 17.17
N LEU A 110 -0.54 5.69 16.55
CA LEU A 110 0.43 6.56 17.21
C LEU A 110 -0.25 7.08 18.47
N THR A 111 0.08 6.50 19.63
CA THR A 111 -0.28 7.10 20.90
C THR A 111 0.54 8.37 21.04
N ASN A 112 -0.08 9.53 20.80
CA ASN A 112 0.50 10.80 21.18
C ASN A 112 0.72 10.80 22.71
N GLY A 113 1.97 10.98 23.12
CA GLY A 113 2.34 11.43 24.45
C GLY A 113 2.45 10.36 25.52
N VAL A 114 3.65 9.81 25.71
CA VAL A 114 4.12 9.50 27.06
C VAL A 114 5.32 10.40 27.33
N SER A 115 5.03 11.60 27.87
CA SER A 115 6.03 12.42 28.53
C SER A 115 6.56 11.66 29.73
N HIS A 116 7.77 11.11 29.64
CA HIS A 116 8.53 10.71 30.81
C HIS A 116 9.13 11.97 31.41
N THR A 117 8.42 12.60 32.34
CA THR A 117 9.08 13.42 33.37
C THR A 117 9.61 12.51 34.45
N ARG A 118 10.86 12.78 34.80
CA ARG A 118 11.75 12.08 35.71
C ARG A 118 11.26 12.07 37.15
#